data_AF-A0A7N0V2W2-F1
#
_entry.id   AF-A0A7N0V2W2-F1
#
_cell.length_a   1.000
_cell.length_b   1.000
_cell.length_c   1.000
_cell.angle_alpha   90.00
_cell.angle_beta   90.00
_cell.angle_gamma   90.00
#
_symmetry.space_group_name_H-M   'P 1'
#
loop_
_entity.id
_entity.type
_entity.pdbx_description
1 polymer ?
#
loop_
_entity_poly.entity_id
_entity_poly.type
_entity_poly.pdbx_seq_one_letter_code
_entity_poly.pdbx_strand_id
1 'polypeptide(L)'
;MAALSNLHSAAAVAATSLNTNSSSSSLASTQHHPITLRPRYQPDRSPRLAIRTTTAKSASRDAAAAETSRTARLEKDPAALWRRYVDWLYRHRELGLWLDVSRIGFTDEFVEEMRPRFEKAFRHMEELERGAIANPDEGRMVGHYWLRNSKLAPSEGLRKEIDRTLDSLCRFADDVITGKIKPPASPEGRFTQILSVGIGGSALGPQFVAEALAPVNPPLKIRFVDNTDPAGIDHQIAQLGPELASTLVIVISKSGGTPETRNGLLEVQKAFREAGLDFTKQGVAITQEGSLLDKTAKLEGWVARFPMFDWVGGRTSEMSAVGLLPAALQGINIREMLAGAALMDEVNRTTELKNNPAALLALCWYWASGGVGSKDMVVLPYKDSLLLFSRYLQQLVMESLGKEFDLDGKRVNQGLAVYGNKGSTDQHAYIQQLREGVHNFFATFIEVLRDRPAGHDWELEPGVTCGDYLFGMLQGTRAALYANDRESITVTVQEVTPRSVGALIALYERAVGIYASLVNINAYHQPGVEAGKKAAGDVLALQKRVLAVLKEASCKQPIEQLTLNEVAERCHAPDEIEMIYKIVTHMAANERASIAEGDSASPGSLRVCLGECNVDNLYG
;
A
#
# COMPACT_ATOMS: atom_id res chain seq x y z
N MET A 1 -23.17 -68.54 3.72
CA MET A 1 -23.24 -67.55 2.63
C MET A 1 -23.72 -66.24 3.23
N ALA A 2 -23.00 -65.13 3.31
CA ALA A 2 -21.57 -64.74 3.30
C ALA A 2 -21.65 -63.20 3.24
N ALA A 3 -20.99 -62.34 3.99
CA ALA A 3 -20.10 -62.36 5.15
C ALA A 3 -20.14 -60.87 5.64
N LEU A 4 -20.36 -60.55 6.93
CA LEU A 4 -19.32 -60.30 7.96
C LEU A 4 -18.31 -59.21 7.52
N SER A 5 -17.83 -58.23 8.29
CA SER A 5 -17.78 -57.90 9.73
C SER A 5 -16.66 -56.81 9.81
N ASN A 6 -16.65 -55.81 10.68
CA ASN A 6 -16.19 -55.95 12.07
C ASN A 6 -16.31 -54.62 12.84
N LEU A 7 -16.73 -54.76 14.10
CA LEU A 7 -16.53 -53.88 15.25
C LEU A 7 -15.09 -53.97 15.79
N HIS A 8 -14.68 -52.98 16.60
CA HIS A 8 -14.12 -53.02 17.99
C HIS A 8 -13.41 -51.65 18.28
N SER A 9 -13.77 -50.84 19.29
CA SER A 9 -13.48 -50.95 20.76
C SER A 9 -11.98 -51.02 21.04
N ALA A 10 -11.28 -50.31 21.94
CA ALA A 10 -11.48 -49.48 23.15
C ALA A 10 -10.24 -48.53 23.22
N ALA A 11 -10.02 -47.56 24.12
CA ALA A 11 -10.15 -47.55 25.58
C ALA A 11 -9.99 -46.13 26.15
N ALA A 12 -10.60 -45.93 27.31
CA ALA A 12 -10.44 -44.78 28.20
C ALA A 12 -9.36 -45.05 29.28
N VAL A 13 -9.10 -44.02 30.11
CA VAL A 13 -8.36 -44.00 31.40
C VAL A 13 -6.85 -43.73 31.19
N ALA A 14 -6.17 -42.76 31.83
CA ALA A 14 -6.33 -42.16 33.15
C ALA A 14 -5.86 -40.69 33.19
N ALA A 15 -6.58 -39.87 33.97
CA ALA A 15 -6.05 -38.66 34.57
C ALA A 15 -5.39 -39.03 35.91
N THR A 16 -4.23 -38.44 36.21
CA THR A 16 -3.76 -38.32 37.60
C THR A 16 -3.01 -37.01 37.79
N SER A 17 -3.65 -36.14 38.56
CA SER A 17 -3.07 -35.06 39.35
C SER A 17 -1.97 -35.57 40.27
N LEU A 18 -0.97 -34.73 40.61
CA LEU A 18 -0.43 -34.62 41.96
C LEU A 18 0.33 -33.30 42.16
N ASN A 19 -0.24 -32.50 43.06
CA ASN A 19 0.38 -31.41 43.81
C ASN A 19 1.38 -32.01 44.83
N THR A 20 2.52 -31.35 45.09
CA THR A 20 3.01 -31.11 46.47
C THR A 20 4.12 -30.07 46.49
N ASN A 21 3.93 -29.10 47.40
CA ASN A 21 4.88 -28.09 47.86
C ASN A 21 5.99 -28.66 48.77
N SER A 22 7.01 -27.81 48.96
CA SER A 22 7.72 -27.45 50.20
C SER A 22 9.16 -27.95 50.47
N SER A 23 10.04 -26.92 50.47
CA SER A 23 11.01 -26.52 51.51
C SER A 23 12.38 -27.21 51.73
N SER A 24 13.40 -26.32 51.66
CA SER A 24 14.61 -26.15 52.50
C SER A 24 15.76 -27.18 52.46
N SER A 25 16.98 -26.73 52.09
CA SER A 25 18.06 -26.35 53.03
C SER A 25 19.44 -26.12 52.36
N SER A 26 19.94 -24.88 52.48
CA SER A 26 21.30 -24.43 52.87
C SER A 26 22.65 -25.03 52.36
N LEU A 27 23.53 -24.08 51.97
CA LEU A 27 25.00 -23.96 52.18
C LEU A 27 25.99 -24.62 51.20
N ALA A 28 26.78 -23.80 50.46
CA ALA A 28 28.17 -23.44 50.80
C ALA A 28 28.89 -22.60 49.70
N SER A 29 29.57 -21.54 50.19
CA SER A 29 30.76 -20.78 49.71
C SER A 29 31.30 -20.97 48.27
N THR A 30 31.68 -19.89 47.56
CA THR A 30 33.00 -19.24 47.76
C THR A 30 33.16 -17.91 46.98
N GLN A 31 34.14 -17.14 47.46
CA GLN A 31 34.50 -15.74 47.28
C GLN A 31 34.85 -15.22 45.86
N HIS A 32 34.58 -13.93 45.66
CA HIS A 32 35.15 -13.05 44.64
C HIS A 32 36.61 -12.65 44.92
N HIS A 33 37.43 -12.55 43.87
CA HIS A 33 38.52 -11.57 43.76
C HIS A 33 38.65 -11.05 42.31
N PRO A 34 38.93 -9.75 42.09
CA PRO A 34 39.06 -9.14 40.78
C PRO A 34 40.53 -9.02 40.34
N ILE A 35 40.82 -9.14 39.04
CA ILE A 35 42.14 -8.80 38.49
C ILE A 35 42.02 -7.90 37.26
N THR A 36 42.83 -6.86 37.34
CA THR A 36 43.14 -5.69 36.52
C THR A 36 43.52 -5.94 35.06
N LEU A 37 43.15 -4.99 34.17
CA LEU A 37 43.76 -4.83 32.84
C LEU A 37 44.03 -3.35 32.51
N ARG A 38 45.32 -3.05 32.26
CA ARG A 38 45.88 -1.97 31.41
C ARG A 38 47.30 -2.41 31.03
N PRO A 39 47.81 -2.10 29.80
CA PRO A 39 48.29 -0.75 29.53
C PRO A 39 48.01 -0.19 28.12
N ARG A 40 48.37 1.10 28.01
CA ARG A 40 48.15 2.09 26.96
C ARG A 40 48.90 1.79 25.65
N TYR A 41 48.31 2.22 24.53
CA TYR A 41 49.01 2.52 23.28
C TYR A 41 48.50 3.87 22.72
N GLN A 42 49.41 4.78 22.40
CA GLN A 42 49.15 6.07 21.73
C GLN A 42 49.50 5.95 20.25
N PRO A 43 48.75 6.59 19.33
CA PRO A 43 49.28 6.94 18.02
C PRO A 43 49.47 8.45 17.84
N ASP A 44 50.38 8.72 16.91
CA ASP A 44 51.16 9.90 16.63
C ASP A 44 50.40 11.04 15.90
N ARG A 45 50.98 12.24 15.91
CA ARG A 45 50.46 13.46 15.27
C ARG A 45 51.03 13.64 13.86
N SER A 46 50.19 14.02 12.89
CA SER A 46 50.43 15.04 11.83
C SER A 46 49.26 15.10 10.82
N PRO A 47 49.15 16.11 9.92
CA PRO A 47 48.64 17.45 10.19
C PRO A 47 47.27 17.75 9.55
N ARG A 48 46.58 18.76 10.09
CA ARG A 48 45.27 19.25 9.67
C ARG A 48 45.28 19.87 8.27
N LEU A 49 44.41 19.38 7.39
CA LEU A 49 43.97 20.09 6.19
C LEU A 49 42.77 20.99 6.55
N ALA A 50 42.92 22.29 6.41
CA ALA A 50 41.87 23.26 6.66
C ALA A 50 40.87 23.29 5.50
N ILE A 51 39.61 22.92 5.75
CA ILE A 51 38.49 23.22 4.85
C ILE A 51 37.65 24.30 5.52
N ARG A 52 37.57 25.45 4.84
CA ARG A 52 36.74 26.61 5.18
C ARG A 52 35.27 26.20 5.23
N THR A 53 34.65 26.27 6.41
CA THR A 53 33.20 26.36 6.56
C THR A 53 32.78 27.82 6.53
N THR A 54 32.23 28.28 5.40
CA THR A 54 31.50 29.55 5.31
C THR A 54 30.06 29.34 5.77
N THR A 55 29.82 29.73 7.03
CA THR A 55 28.58 30.30 7.59
C THR A 55 27.24 30.03 6.86
N ALA A 56 26.55 28.96 7.25
CA ALA A 56 25.08 28.91 7.25
C ALA A 56 24.58 29.27 8.66
N LYS A 57 24.41 30.57 8.94
CA LYS A 57 23.98 31.06 10.26
C LYS A 57 22.64 31.82 10.26
N SER A 58 21.93 31.85 9.14
CA SER A 58 20.64 32.55 9.03
C SER A 58 19.40 31.65 8.93
N ALA A 59 19.56 30.33 8.74
CA ALA A 59 18.41 29.41 8.60
C ALA A 59 18.03 28.64 9.87
N SER A 60 18.88 28.65 10.92
CA SER A 60 18.64 27.87 12.15
C SER A 60 17.88 28.63 13.23
N ARG A 61 17.68 29.95 13.10
CA ARG A 61 16.95 30.74 14.09
C ARG A 61 15.43 30.57 13.99
N ASP A 62 14.89 30.39 12.78
CA ASP A 62 13.44 30.20 12.60
C ASP A 62 13.00 28.77 12.94
N ALA A 63 13.87 27.77 12.76
CA ALA A 63 13.60 26.39 13.17
C ALA A 63 13.71 26.19 14.69
N ALA A 64 14.70 26.81 15.33
CA ALA A 64 14.87 26.75 16.79
C ALA A 64 13.84 27.64 17.55
N ALA A 65 13.28 28.67 16.90
CA ALA A 65 12.19 29.46 17.46
C ALA A 65 10.82 28.75 17.40
N ALA A 66 10.66 27.74 16.53
CA ALA A 66 9.45 26.91 16.47
C ALA A 66 9.43 25.81 17.55
N GLU A 67 10.59 25.47 18.12
CA GLU A 67 10.74 24.39 19.13
C GLU A 67 10.33 24.80 20.55
N THR A 68 10.12 26.10 20.82
CA THR A 68 9.85 26.62 22.16
C THR A 68 8.38 26.98 22.45
N SER A 69 7.41 26.61 21.59
CA SER A 69 6.01 27.03 21.76
C SER A 69 4.92 25.97 21.48
N ARG A 70 5.19 24.66 21.64
CA ARG A 70 4.11 23.64 21.65
C ARG A 70 4.05 22.91 22.98
N THR A 71 3.70 23.64 24.03
CA THR A 71 3.50 23.13 25.41
C THR A 71 2.12 22.51 25.65
N ALA A 72 1.25 22.45 24.64
CA ALA A 72 -0.09 21.90 24.81
C ALA A 72 -0.06 20.38 24.98
N ARG A 73 -0.61 19.92 26.10
CA ARG A 73 -0.82 18.51 26.43
C ARG A 73 -2.27 18.15 26.16
N LEU A 74 -2.56 16.86 26.04
CA LEU A 74 -3.94 16.38 25.95
C LEU A 74 -4.74 16.84 27.17
N GLU A 75 -5.92 17.43 26.94
CA GLU A 75 -6.86 17.78 28.00
C GLU A 75 -7.21 16.52 28.81
N LYS A 76 -7.06 16.56 30.14
CA LYS A 76 -7.28 15.43 31.07
C LYS A 76 -8.48 15.59 31.97
N ASP A 77 -9.00 16.82 32.13
CA ASP A 77 -10.24 17.05 32.86
C ASP A 77 -11.42 16.48 32.05
N PRO A 78 -12.21 15.54 32.60
CA PRO A 78 -13.30 14.90 31.85
C PRO A 78 -14.36 15.88 31.34
N ALA A 79 -14.68 16.93 32.11
CA ALA A 79 -15.69 17.91 31.71
C ALA A 79 -15.18 18.84 30.60
N ALA A 80 -13.92 19.27 30.66
CA ALA A 80 -13.26 20.00 29.59
C ALA A 80 -13.10 19.14 28.33
N LEU A 81 -12.69 17.87 28.46
CA LEU A 81 -12.58 16.95 27.33
C LEU A 81 -13.95 16.72 26.67
N TRP A 82 -15.02 16.58 27.44
CA TRP A 82 -16.37 16.47 26.89
C TRP A 82 -16.80 17.73 26.13
N ARG A 83 -16.53 18.92 26.68
CA ARG A 83 -16.78 20.19 25.96
C ARG A 83 -16.00 20.26 24.66
N ARG A 84 -14.72 19.87 24.68
CA ARG A 84 -13.87 19.78 23.49
C ARG A 84 -14.42 18.77 22.48
N TYR A 85 -14.88 17.61 22.93
CA TYR A 85 -15.53 16.62 22.09
C TYR A 85 -16.78 17.20 21.41
N VAL A 86 -17.66 17.85 22.16
CA VAL A 86 -18.86 18.46 21.60
C VAL A 86 -18.52 19.58 20.59
N ASP A 87 -17.49 20.37 20.87
CA ASP A 87 -17.10 21.51 20.03
C ASP A 87 -16.35 21.11 18.75
N TRP A 88 -15.61 20.00 18.78
CA TRP A 88 -14.75 19.54 17.68
C TRP A 88 -15.19 18.25 17.00
N LEU A 89 -16.31 17.64 17.43
CA LEU A 89 -16.90 16.50 16.74
C LEU A 89 -17.55 16.97 15.43
N TYR A 90 -16.98 16.54 14.31
CA TYR A 90 -17.66 16.66 13.02
C TYR A 90 -18.61 15.48 12.81
N ARG A 91 -19.82 15.76 12.30
CA ARG A 91 -20.81 14.73 11.98
C ARG A 91 -21.55 15.04 10.68
N HIS A 92 -21.46 14.13 9.73
CA HIS A 92 -22.27 14.15 8.52
C HIS A 92 -23.35 13.04 8.56
N ARG A 93 -24.62 13.43 8.74
CA ARG A 93 -25.72 12.47 8.93
C ARG A 93 -25.97 11.60 7.70
N GLU A 94 -26.01 12.18 6.51
CA GLU A 94 -26.30 11.44 5.28
C GLU A 94 -25.20 10.45 4.91
N LEU A 95 -23.94 10.79 5.20
CA LEU A 95 -22.81 9.88 4.98
C LEU A 95 -22.68 8.83 6.08
N GLY A 96 -23.38 9.00 7.20
CA GLY A 96 -23.18 8.20 8.40
C GLY A 96 -21.73 8.26 8.91
N LEU A 97 -21.04 9.40 8.73
CA LEU A 97 -19.61 9.55 9.03
C LEU A 97 -19.37 10.62 10.10
N TRP A 98 -18.54 10.29 11.07
CA TRP A 98 -18.11 11.20 12.15
C TRP A 98 -16.59 11.26 12.22
N LEU A 99 -16.10 12.40 12.71
CA LEU A 99 -14.68 12.62 12.95
C LEU A 99 -14.50 13.27 14.32
N ASP A 100 -13.92 12.51 15.25
CA ASP A 100 -13.55 12.97 16.58
C ASP A 100 -12.04 13.26 16.63
N VAL A 101 -11.74 14.53 16.87
CA VAL A 101 -10.38 15.07 17.04
C VAL A 101 -10.11 15.57 18.46
N SER A 102 -11.00 15.29 19.42
CA SER A 102 -10.89 15.81 20.79
C SER A 102 -9.62 15.38 21.51
N ARG A 103 -9.05 14.23 21.11
CA ARG A 103 -7.82 13.64 21.69
C ARG A 103 -6.57 13.95 20.86
N ILE A 104 -6.57 15.09 20.19
CA ILE A 104 -5.39 15.75 19.62
C ILE A 104 -5.13 17.05 20.39
N GLY A 105 -3.86 17.37 20.63
CA GLY A 105 -3.45 18.45 21.54
C GLY A 105 -3.55 19.89 21.03
N PHE A 106 -4.02 20.13 19.79
CA PHE A 106 -4.06 21.49 19.24
C PHE A 106 -4.97 22.41 20.06
N THR A 107 -4.56 23.67 20.24
CA THR A 107 -5.35 24.69 20.95
C THR A 107 -6.11 25.59 19.98
N ASP A 108 -7.05 26.38 20.49
CA ASP A 108 -7.78 27.36 19.68
C ASP A 108 -6.83 28.45 19.15
N GLU A 109 -5.82 28.85 19.92
CA GLU A 109 -4.78 29.78 19.46
C GLU A 109 -3.99 29.22 18.29
N PHE A 110 -3.66 27.92 18.31
CA PHE A 110 -3.00 27.26 17.20
C PHE A 110 -3.88 27.21 15.94
N VAL A 111 -5.19 27.01 16.12
CA VAL A 111 -6.14 27.06 15.01
C VAL A 111 -6.16 28.46 14.38
N GLU A 112 -6.17 29.52 15.18
CA GLU A 112 -6.08 30.90 14.69
C GLU A 112 -4.75 31.17 13.98
N GLU A 113 -3.62 30.65 14.49
CA GLU A 113 -2.31 30.73 13.82
C GLU A 113 -2.34 30.05 12.44
N MET A 114 -3.01 28.90 12.33
CA MET A 114 -3.08 28.13 11.09
C MET A 114 -4.10 28.68 10.08
N ARG A 115 -4.99 29.59 10.49
CA ARG A 115 -6.07 30.14 9.65
C ARG A 115 -5.57 30.64 8.28
N PRO A 116 -4.51 31.46 8.15
CA PRO A 116 -4.04 31.93 6.85
C PRO A 116 -3.53 30.81 5.94
N ARG A 117 -2.96 29.74 6.52
CA ARG A 117 -2.49 28.57 5.76
C ARG A 117 -3.66 27.74 5.25
N PHE A 118 -4.71 27.57 6.05
CA PHE A 118 -5.93 26.90 5.61
C PHE A 118 -6.66 27.70 4.54
N GLU A 119 -6.76 29.02 4.66
CA GLU A 119 -7.33 29.87 3.61
C GLU A 119 -6.58 29.70 2.27
N LYS A 120 -5.24 29.61 2.31
CA LYS A 120 -4.43 29.29 1.13
C LYS A 120 -4.74 27.89 0.61
N ALA A 121 -4.79 26.88 1.48
CA ALA A 121 -5.08 25.50 1.10
C ALA A 121 -6.46 25.33 0.45
N PHE A 122 -7.49 26.01 0.97
CA PHE A 122 -8.82 25.99 0.39
C PHE A 122 -8.84 26.60 -1.02
N ARG A 123 -8.17 27.75 -1.23
CA ARG A 123 -8.03 28.34 -2.57
C ARG A 123 -7.31 27.40 -3.54
N HIS A 124 -6.22 26.78 -3.11
CA HIS A 124 -5.50 25.81 -3.94
C HIS A 124 -6.38 24.61 -4.33
N MET A 125 -7.22 24.09 -3.40
CA MET A 125 -8.14 22.99 -3.71
C MET A 125 -9.25 23.43 -4.67
N GLU A 126 -9.76 24.66 -4.54
CA GLU A 126 -10.72 25.23 -5.48
C GLU A 126 -10.12 25.38 -6.89
N GLU A 127 -8.92 25.96 -7.00
CA GLU A 127 -8.19 26.12 -8.27
C GLU A 127 -7.91 24.77 -8.93
N LEU A 128 -7.50 23.77 -8.15
CA LEU A 128 -7.28 22.41 -8.62
C LEU A 128 -8.56 21.82 -9.21
N GLU A 129 -9.69 21.89 -8.51
CA GLU A 129 -10.97 21.37 -9.01
C GLU A 129 -11.45 22.09 -10.28
N ARG A 130 -11.11 23.38 -10.44
CA ARG A 130 -11.39 24.17 -11.65
C ARG A 130 -10.47 23.84 -12.82
N GLY A 131 -9.51 22.93 -12.65
CA GLY A 131 -8.62 22.48 -13.71
C GLY A 131 -7.30 23.25 -13.81
N ALA A 132 -6.84 23.88 -12.73
CA ALA A 132 -5.49 24.42 -12.69
C ALA A 132 -4.42 23.31 -12.83
N ILE A 133 -3.23 23.69 -13.28
CA ILE A 133 -2.07 22.80 -13.28
C ILE A 133 -1.58 22.63 -11.84
N ALA A 134 -2.08 21.59 -11.17
CA ALA A 134 -1.73 21.26 -9.79
C ALA A 134 -0.50 20.35 -9.69
N ASN A 135 -0.07 19.75 -10.80
CA ASN A 135 1.18 19.00 -10.91
C ASN A 135 2.15 19.77 -11.84
N PRO A 136 2.86 20.79 -11.33
CA PRO A 136 3.73 21.63 -12.16
C PRO A 136 4.92 20.88 -12.77
N ASP A 137 5.46 19.87 -12.07
CA ASP A 137 6.62 19.11 -12.55
C ASP A 137 6.33 18.29 -13.82
N GLU A 138 5.08 17.84 -13.98
CA GLU A 138 4.64 17.10 -15.18
C GLU A 138 3.74 17.95 -16.10
N GLY A 139 3.43 19.20 -15.72
CA GLY A 139 2.53 20.08 -16.47
C GLY A 139 1.09 19.55 -16.57
N ARG A 140 0.59 18.89 -15.52
CA ARG A 140 -0.70 18.18 -15.55
C ARG A 140 -1.75 18.77 -14.60
N MET A 141 -3.01 18.68 -15.03
CA MET A 141 -4.16 18.81 -14.15
C MET A 141 -4.27 17.60 -13.21
N VAL A 142 -5.05 17.75 -12.14
CA VAL A 142 -5.36 16.68 -11.19
C VAL A 142 -6.88 16.61 -11.05
N GLY A 143 -7.49 15.59 -11.64
CA GLY A 143 -8.94 15.60 -11.91
C GLY A 143 -9.75 14.45 -11.31
N HIS A 144 -9.20 13.67 -10.37
CA HIS A 144 -9.89 12.50 -9.80
C HIS A 144 -11.25 12.86 -9.16
N TYR A 145 -11.45 14.10 -8.73
CA TYR A 145 -12.74 14.64 -8.28
C TYR A 145 -13.83 14.63 -9.38
N TRP A 146 -13.45 14.86 -10.64
CA TRP A 146 -14.40 14.87 -11.77
C TRP A 146 -14.93 13.48 -12.09
N LEU A 147 -14.21 12.42 -11.72
CA LEU A 147 -14.70 11.05 -11.89
C LEU A 147 -15.97 10.77 -11.05
N ARG A 148 -16.10 11.46 -9.91
CA ARG A 148 -17.22 11.33 -8.97
C ARG A 148 -18.36 12.27 -9.32
N ASN A 149 -18.06 13.40 -9.93
CA ASN A 149 -19.03 14.35 -10.44
C ASN A 149 -18.51 15.03 -11.73
N SER A 150 -18.85 14.44 -12.87
CA SER A 150 -18.37 14.88 -14.19
C SER A 150 -18.82 16.28 -14.59
N LYS A 151 -19.88 16.80 -13.95
CA LYS A 151 -20.38 18.18 -14.18
C LYS A 151 -19.37 19.26 -13.77
N LEU A 152 -18.38 18.90 -12.93
CA LEU A 152 -17.32 19.79 -12.48
C LEU A 152 -16.09 19.75 -13.40
N ALA A 153 -16.06 18.89 -14.41
CA ALA A 153 -14.94 18.83 -15.33
C ALA A 153 -14.76 20.19 -16.06
N PRO A 154 -13.51 20.63 -16.28
CA PRO A 154 -13.23 21.99 -16.80
C PRO A 154 -13.60 22.16 -18.28
N SER A 155 -13.98 21.08 -18.98
CA SER A 155 -14.51 21.14 -20.34
C SER A 155 -15.62 20.13 -20.57
N GLU A 156 -16.53 20.46 -21.48
CA GLU A 156 -17.60 19.56 -21.91
C GLU A 156 -17.06 18.28 -22.58
N GLY A 157 -15.86 18.35 -23.18
CA GLY A 157 -15.17 17.20 -23.75
C GLY A 157 -14.80 16.16 -22.68
N LEU A 158 -14.13 16.61 -21.61
CA LEU A 158 -13.75 15.75 -20.48
C LEU A 158 -14.98 15.17 -19.78
N ARG A 159 -16.00 15.99 -19.56
CA ARG A 159 -17.28 15.53 -18.99
C ARG A 159 -17.86 14.37 -19.80
N LYS A 160 -18.01 14.55 -21.12
CA LYS A 160 -18.53 13.50 -22.02
C LYS A 160 -17.64 12.26 -22.06
N GLU A 161 -16.34 12.41 -21.89
CA GLU A 161 -15.41 11.28 -21.84
C GLU A 161 -15.56 10.45 -20.56
N ILE A 162 -15.68 11.12 -19.41
CA ILE A 162 -15.96 10.49 -18.11
C ILE A 162 -17.30 9.75 -18.15
N ASP A 163 -18.37 10.44 -18.58
CA ASP A 163 -19.72 9.87 -18.66
C ASP A 163 -19.78 8.65 -19.60
N ARG A 164 -19.19 8.76 -20.80
CA ARG A 164 -19.13 7.64 -21.76
C ARG A 164 -18.32 6.46 -21.23
N THR A 165 -17.23 6.73 -20.50
CA THR A 165 -16.40 5.67 -19.90
C THR A 165 -17.21 4.91 -18.85
N LEU A 166 -17.87 5.64 -17.93
CA LEU A 166 -18.72 5.05 -16.89
C LEU A 166 -19.87 4.23 -17.49
N ASP A 167 -20.56 4.75 -18.50
CA ASP A 167 -21.67 4.02 -19.13
C ASP A 167 -21.19 2.79 -19.92
N SER A 168 -20.01 2.87 -20.55
CA SER A 168 -19.46 1.73 -21.29
C SER A 168 -18.99 0.63 -20.34
N LEU A 169 -18.39 0.99 -19.20
CA LEU A 169 -17.96 0.03 -18.19
C LEU A 169 -19.15 -0.65 -17.51
N CYS A 170 -20.22 0.08 -17.17
CA CYS A 170 -21.42 -0.51 -16.57
C CYS A 170 -22.01 -1.55 -17.52
N ARG A 171 -22.21 -1.18 -18.79
CA ARG A 171 -22.75 -2.08 -19.82
C ARG A 171 -21.87 -3.30 -20.04
N PHE A 172 -20.54 -3.12 -20.05
CA PHE A 172 -19.61 -4.23 -20.19
C PHE A 172 -19.69 -5.20 -18.99
N ALA A 173 -19.71 -4.67 -17.76
CA ALA A 173 -19.85 -5.50 -16.57
C ALA A 173 -21.17 -6.28 -16.56
N ASP A 174 -22.28 -5.64 -16.91
CA ASP A 174 -23.59 -6.30 -17.04
C ASP A 174 -23.57 -7.39 -18.12
N ASP A 175 -23.00 -7.10 -19.30
CA ASP A 175 -22.88 -8.07 -20.39
C ASP A 175 -22.01 -9.28 -20.00
N VAL A 176 -20.96 -9.09 -19.19
CA VAL A 176 -20.13 -10.18 -18.65
C VAL A 176 -20.89 -11.00 -17.60
N ILE A 177 -21.52 -10.35 -16.62
CA ILE A 177 -22.26 -11.00 -15.53
C ILE A 177 -23.44 -11.81 -16.07
N THR A 178 -24.15 -11.29 -17.07
CA THR A 178 -25.29 -11.96 -17.72
C THR A 178 -24.88 -13.04 -18.73
N GLY A 179 -23.57 -13.19 -19.02
CA GLY A 179 -23.06 -14.19 -19.95
C GLY A 179 -23.26 -13.84 -21.44
N LYS A 180 -23.63 -12.61 -21.76
CA LYS A 180 -23.67 -12.11 -23.15
C LYS A 180 -22.26 -11.99 -23.71
N ILE A 181 -21.33 -11.46 -22.92
CA ILE A 181 -19.88 -11.61 -23.12
C ILE A 181 -19.45 -12.81 -22.28
N LYS A 182 -18.98 -13.85 -22.95
CA LYS A 182 -18.63 -15.13 -22.32
C LYS A 182 -17.28 -15.64 -22.82
N PRO A 183 -16.56 -16.41 -22.00
CA PRO A 183 -15.32 -17.05 -22.42
C PRO A 183 -15.62 -18.15 -23.47
N PRO A 184 -14.68 -18.44 -24.39
CA PRO A 184 -14.90 -19.42 -25.46
C PRO A 184 -15.10 -20.86 -24.97
N ALA A 185 -14.40 -21.25 -23.91
CA ALA A 185 -14.24 -22.65 -23.51
C ALA A 185 -14.65 -22.96 -22.06
N SER A 186 -15.29 -22.02 -21.35
CA SER A 186 -15.72 -22.24 -19.96
C SER A 186 -16.78 -23.34 -19.86
N PRO A 187 -16.61 -24.32 -18.94
CA PRO A 187 -17.65 -25.30 -18.63
C PRO A 187 -18.97 -24.66 -18.14
N GLU A 188 -18.89 -23.52 -17.46
CA GLU A 188 -20.08 -22.80 -16.95
C GLU A 188 -20.74 -21.90 -18.02
N GLY A 189 -20.14 -21.75 -19.20
CA GLY A 189 -20.65 -20.89 -20.26
C GLY A 189 -20.62 -19.38 -19.92
N ARG A 190 -19.93 -18.99 -18.84
CA ARG A 190 -19.76 -17.61 -18.36
C ARG A 190 -18.39 -17.42 -17.70
N PHE A 191 -18.03 -16.15 -17.47
CA PHE A 191 -16.91 -15.80 -16.61
C PHE A 191 -17.29 -15.97 -15.13
N THR A 192 -16.36 -16.49 -14.33
CA THR A 192 -16.53 -16.68 -12.87
C THR A 192 -15.36 -16.16 -12.06
N GLN A 193 -14.25 -15.87 -12.72
CA GLN A 193 -13.02 -15.39 -12.11
C GLN A 193 -12.56 -14.10 -12.80
N ILE A 194 -11.90 -13.23 -12.04
CA ILE A 194 -11.14 -12.08 -12.50
C ILE A 194 -9.69 -12.31 -12.07
N LEU A 195 -8.76 -12.16 -13.01
CA LEU A 195 -7.34 -12.03 -12.69
C LEU A 195 -6.90 -10.60 -13.03
N SER A 196 -6.73 -9.78 -11.99
CA SER A 196 -6.29 -8.39 -12.14
C SER A 196 -4.76 -8.31 -12.10
N VAL A 197 -4.16 -7.85 -13.20
CA VAL A 197 -2.71 -7.74 -13.36
C VAL A 197 -2.34 -6.25 -13.38
N GLY A 198 -1.66 -5.78 -12.33
CA GLY A 198 -1.33 -4.36 -12.15
C GLY A 198 -0.61 -4.14 -10.83
N ILE A 199 0.17 -3.07 -10.70
CA ILE A 199 0.96 -2.78 -9.48
C ILE A 199 0.64 -1.39 -8.91
N GLY A 200 0.85 -1.22 -7.60
CA GLY A 200 0.68 0.05 -6.91
C GLY A 200 -0.75 0.57 -7.02
N GLY A 201 -0.93 1.73 -7.62
CA GLY A 201 -2.26 2.36 -7.74
C GLY A 201 -3.23 1.57 -8.62
N SER A 202 -2.69 0.69 -9.46
CA SER A 202 -3.44 -0.23 -10.32
C SER A 202 -3.81 -1.55 -9.63
N ALA A 203 -3.50 -1.71 -8.34
CA ALA A 203 -3.84 -2.89 -7.55
C ALA A 203 -4.36 -2.58 -6.14
N LEU A 204 -3.73 -1.64 -5.41
CA LEU A 204 -4.03 -1.40 -3.99
C LEU A 204 -5.46 -0.89 -3.74
N GLY A 205 -5.96 0.00 -4.60
CA GLY A 205 -7.36 0.43 -4.56
C GLY A 205 -8.33 -0.74 -4.83
N PRO A 206 -8.20 -1.44 -5.97
CA PRO A 206 -9.04 -2.59 -6.28
C PRO A 206 -9.00 -3.70 -5.22
N GLN A 207 -7.82 -3.99 -4.65
CA GLN A 207 -7.66 -4.93 -3.55
C GLN A 207 -8.44 -4.50 -2.30
N PHE A 208 -8.29 -3.23 -1.90
CA PHE A 208 -9.02 -2.69 -0.76
C PHE A 208 -10.53 -2.74 -0.97
N VAL A 209 -11.03 -2.33 -2.13
CA VAL A 209 -12.48 -2.32 -2.42
C VAL A 209 -13.04 -3.73 -2.51
N ALA A 210 -12.32 -4.68 -3.12
CA ALA A 210 -12.72 -6.07 -3.16
C ALA A 210 -12.85 -6.67 -1.74
N GLU A 211 -11.85 -6.47 -0.88
CA GLU A 211 -11.90 -6.95 0.51
C GLU A 211 -13.00 -6.28 1.33
N ALA A 212 -13.21 -4.97 1.12
CA ALA A 212 -14.16 -4.19 1.90
C ALA A 212 -15.63 -4.46 1.55
N LEU A 213 -15.92 -4.76 0.28
CA LEU A 213 -17.28 -4.67 -0.27
C LEU A 213 -17.75 -5.87 -1.07
N ALA A 214 -16.87 -6.82 -1.44
CA ALA A 214 -17.32 -7.97 -2.22
C ALA A 214 -18.39 -8.75 -1.43
N PRO A 215 -19.52 -9.11 -2.08
CA PRO A 215 -20.49 -9.99 -1.44
C PRO A 215 -19.87 -11.36 -1.20
N VAL A 216 -20.43 -12.13 -0.26
CA VAL A 216 -19.95 -13.50 0.09
C VAL A 216 -19.83 -14.40 -1.15
N ASN A 217 -20.78 -14.27 -2.08
CA ASN A 217 -20.81 -14.98 -3.36
C ASN A 217 -20.84 -13.97 -4.51
N PRO A 218 -19.69 -13.41 -4.92
CA PRO A 218 -19.67 -12.45 -6.02
C PRO A 218 -19.92 -13.16 -7.36
N PRO A 219 -20.53 -12.49 -8.35
CA PRO A 219 -20.71 -13.04 -9.70
C PRO A 219 -19.40 -13.54 -10.31
N LEU A 220 -18.34 -12.74 -10.15
CA LEU A 220 -16.97 -13.14 -10.44
C LEU A 220 -16.09 -12.92 -9.20
N LYS A 221 -15.28 -13.92 -8.83
CA LYS A 221 -14.27 -13.81 -7.75
C LYS A 221 -12.99 -13.20 -8.30
N ILE A 222 -12.30 -12.35 -7.53
CA ILE A 222 -11.09 -11.66 -8.00
C ILE A 222 -9.82 -12.18 -7.33
N ARG A 223 -8.75 -12.25 -8.13
CA ARG A 223 -7.37 -12.50 -7.71
C ARG A 223 -6.44 -11.45 -8.33
N PHE A 224 -5.25 -11.27 -7.76
CA PHE A 224 -4.33 -10.22 -8.15
C PHE A 224 -2.94 -10.77 -8.46
N VAL A 225 -2.34 -10.24 -9.53
CA VAL A 225 -0.90 -10.33 -9.83
C VAL A 225 -0.35 -8.91 -9.83
N ASP A 226 0.27 -8.53 -8.72
CA ASP A 226 0.77 -7.17 -8.47
C ASP A 226 2.27 -7.10 -8.21
N ASN A 227 2.96 -8.22 -8.25
CA ASN A 227 4.40 -8.33 -8.08
C ASN A 227 5.01 -9.14 -9.23
N THR A 228 6.30 -8.94 -9.49
CA THR A 228 7.06 -9.70 -10.51
C THR A 228 7.67 -11.00 -9.98
N ASP A 229 7.44 -11.33 -8.71
CA ASP A 229 7.90 -12.57 -8.08
C ASP A 229 7.28 -13.80 -8.79
N PRO A 230 8.10 -14.66 -9.45
CA PRO A 230 7.61 -15.81 -10.21
C PRO A 230 6.76 -16.75 -9.36
N ALA A 231 7.17 -17.04 -8.13
CA ALA A 231 6.42 -17.97 -7.27
C ALA A 231 5.03 -17.44 -6.91
N GLY A 232 4.90 -16.12 -6.76
CA GLY A 232 3.62 -15.46 -6.55
C GLY A 232 2.70 -15.57 -7.76
N ILE A 233 3.24 -15.35 -8.96
CA ILE A 233 2.51 -15.48 -10.22
C ILE A 233 2.06 -16.94 -10.44
N ASP A 234 2.99 -17.88 -10.31
CA ASP A 234 2.73 -19.32 -10.46
C ASP A 234 1.66 -19.79 -9.47
N HIS A 235 1.72 -19.32 -8.22
CA HIS A 235 0.71 -19.65 -7.22
C HIS A 235 -0.70 -19.20 -7.63
N GLN A 236 -0.86 -17.98 -8.16
CA GLN A 236 -2.18 -17.50 -8.61
C GLN A 236 -2.70 -18.30 -9.80
N ILE A 237 -1.83 -18.60 -10.77
CA ILE A 237 -2.19 -19.39 -11.95
C ILE A 237 -2.57 -20.82 -11.54
N ALA A 238 -1.79 -21.45 -10.67
CA ALA A 238 -2.06 -22.79 -10.16
C ALA A 238 -3.36 -22.86 -9.34
N GLN A 239 -3.65 -21.84 -8.52
CA GLN A 239 -4.90 -21.73 -7.76
C GLN A 239 -6.14 -21.57 -8.64
N LEU A 240 -6.01 -20.93 -9.81
CA LEU A 240 -7.08 -20.91 -10.81
C LEU A 240 -7.24 -22.30 -11.44
N GLY A 241 -6.13 -22.95 -11.81
CA GLY A 241 -6.14 -24.28 -12.43
C GLY A 241 -7.14 -24.35 -13.60
N PRO A 242 -8.14 -25.26 -13.57
CA PRO A 242 -9.14 -25.36 -14.64
C PRO A 242 -10.05 -24.12 -14.75
N GLU A 243 -10.18 -23.31 -13.69
CA GLU A 243 -10.98 -22.07 -13.72
C GLU A 243 -10.36 -21.00 -14.64
N LEU A 244 -9.11 -21.19 -15.11
CA LEU A 244 -8.47 -20.29 -16.10
C LEU A 244 -9.32 -20.12 -17.36
N ALA A 245 -10.03 -21.18 -17.80
CA ALA A 245 -10.96 -21.14 -18.93
C ALA A 245 -12.20 -20.26 -18.70
N SER A 246 -12.48 -19.91 -17.43
CA SER A 246 -13.57 -19.04 -16.98
C SER A 246 -13.09 -17.69 -16.43
N THR A 247 -11.81 -17.35 -16.62
CA THR A 247 -11.19 -16.14 -16.05
C THR A 247 -11.19 -14.98 -17.04
N LEU A 248 -11.70 -13.82 -16.63
CA LEU A 248 -11.47 -12.55 -17.31
C LEU A 248 -10.18 -11.92 -16.78
N VAL A 249 -9.20 -11.66 -17.62
CA VAL A 249 -7.93 -11.04 -17.23
C VAL A 249 -8.00 -9.53 -17.46
N ILE A 250 -7.85 -8.74 -16.41
CA ILE A 250 -7.85 -7.27 -16.49
C ILE A 250 -6.41 -6.79 -16.31
N VAL A 251 -5.82 -6.20 -17.35
CA VAL A 251 -4.44 -5.71 -17.33
C VAL A 251 -4.45 -4.19 -17.20
N ILE A 252 -3.84 -3.70 -16.12
CA ILE A 252 -3.91 -2.29 -15.73
C ILE A 252 -2.50 -1.68 -15.70
N SER A 253 -2.23 -0.79 -16.65
CA SER A 253 -0.98 -0.01 -16.69
C SER A 253 -1.19 1.27 -17.48
N LYS A 254 -0.97 2.43 -16.86
CA LYS A 254 -1.13 3.74 -17.52
C LYS A 254 -0.25 3.86 -18.77
N SER A 255 1.05 3.61 -18.64
CA SER A 255 2.01 3.69 -19.76
C SER A 255 2.00 2.46 -20.67
N GLY A 256 1.46 1.33 -20.19
CA GLY A 256 1.55 0.03 -20.83
C GLY A 256 2.95 -0.60 -20.79
N GLY A 257 3.94 0.08 -20.20
CA GLY A 257 5.33 -0.34 -20.13
C GLY A 257 5.83 -0.69 -18.73
N THR A 258 4.96 -0.67 -17.71
CA THR A 258 5.32 -1.03 -16.33
C THR A 258 5.88 -2.46 -16.29
N PRO A 259 7.15 -2.67 -15.90
CA PRO A 259 7.80 -3.98 -16.00
C PRO A 259 7.04 -5.10 -15.28
N GLU A 260 6.60 -4.85 -14.05
CA GLU A 260 5.90 -5.84 -13.22
C GLU A 260 4.57 -6.28 -13.86
N THR A 261 3.73 -5.31 -14.26
CA THR A 261 2.48 -5.60 -14.99
C THR A 261 2.75 -6.34 -16.29
N ARG A 262 3.78 -5.94 -17.05
CA ARG A 262 4.13 -6.55 -18.33
C ARG A 262 4.62 -7.99 -18.15
N ASN A 263 5.42 -8.26 -17.12
CA ASN A 263 5.89 -9.61 -16.80
C ASN A 263 4.70 -10.50 -16.42
N GLY A 264 3.83 -10.02 -15.51
CA GLY A 264 2.60 -10.73 -15.15
C GLY A 264 1.72 -11.02 -16.37
N LEU A 265 1.54 -10.07 -17.29
CA LEU A 265 0.82 -10.30 -18.55
C LEU A 265 1.45 -11.42 -19.37
N LEU A 266 2.77 -11.41 -19.56
CA LEU A 266 3.46 -12.41 -20.39
C LEU A 266 3.40 -13.82 -19.79
N GLU A 267 3.53 -13.94 -18.47
CA GLU A 267 3.39 -15.22 -17.76
C GLU A 267 1.95 -15.73 -17.81
N VAL A 268 0.95 -14.85 -17.65
CA VAL A 268 -0.46 -15.24 -17.83
C VAL A 268 -0.73 -15.66 -19.27
N GLN A 269 -0.24 -14.94 -20.27
CA GLN A 269 -0.36 -15.33 -21.67
C GLN A 269 0.33 -16.68 -21.96
N LYS A 270 1.46 -16.97 -21.30
CA LYS A 270 2.11 -18.29 -21.37
C LYS A 270 1.20 -19.38 -20.81
N ALA A 271 0.64 -19.20 -19.62
CA ALA A 271 -0.27 -20.17 -19.02
C ALA A 271 -1.53 -20.41 -19.87
N PHE A 272 -2.07 -19.37 -20.50
CA PHE A 272 -3.16 -19.51 -21.47
C PHE A 272 -2.77 -20.38 -22.66
N ARG A 273 -1.58 -20.17 -23.25
CA ARG A 273 -1.09 -21.01 -24.36
C ARG A 273 -0.90 -22.47 -23.93
N GLU A 274 -0.34 -22.70 -22.75
CA GLU A 274 -0.11 -24.05 -22.21
C GLU A 274 -1.43 -24.79 -21.92
N ALA A 275 -2.48 -24.06 -21.52
CA ALA A 275 -3.83 -24.59 -21.35
C ALA A 275 -4.62 -24.71 -22.68
N GLY A 276 -4.05 -24.33 -23.83
CA GLY A 276 -4.75 -24.33 -25.12
C GLY A 276 -5.86 -23.27 -25.22
N LEU A 277 -5.78 -22.19 -24.45
CA LEU A 277 -6.74 -21.09 -24.40
C LEU A 277 -6.25 -19.88 -25.21
N ASP A 278 -7.21 -19.11 -25.75
CA ASP A 278 -6.94 -17.85 -26.45
C ASP A 278 -7.11 -16.66 -25.49
N PHE A 279 -5.98 -16.11 -25.04
CA PHE A 279 -5.94 -14.93 -24.17
C PHE A 279 -6.72 -13.74 -24.75
N THR A 280 -6.73 -13.54 -26.06
CA THR A 280 -7.38 -12.37 -26.69
C THR A 280 -8.89 -12.35 -26.46
N LYS A 281 -9.50 -13.52 -26.20
CA LYS A 281 -10.93 -13.67 -25.89
C LYS A 281 -11.27 -13.53 -24.41
N GLN A 282 -10.26 -13.31 -23.56
CA GLN A 282 -10.40 -13.19 -22.13
C GLN A 282 -9.63 -12.00 -21.54
N GLY A 283 -8.86 -11.26 -22.35
CA GLY A 283 -8.11 -10.08 -21.92
C GLY A 283 -8.89 -8.77 -22.05
N VAL A 284 -8.74 -7.89 -21.05
CA VAL A 284 -9.22 -6.51 -21.00
C VAL A 284 -8.06 -5.60 -20.64
N ALA A 285 -7.93 -4.46 -21.31
CA ALA A 285 -6.90 -3.46 -20.97
C ALA A 285 -7.51 -2.22 -20.31
N ILE A 286 -6.91 -1.74 -19.24
CA ILE A 286 -7.17 -0.43 -18.64
C ILE A 286 -5.88 0.39 -18.72
N THR A 287 -5.84 1.38 -19.60
CA THR A 287 -4.59 2.05 -19.97
C THR A 287 -4.83 3.39 -20.64
N GLN A 288 -3.80 4.22 -20.73
CA GLN A 288 -3.88 5.47 -21.47
C GLN A 288 -4.02 5.19 -22.98
N GLU A 289 -4.88 5.94 -23.67
CA GLU A 289 -5.03 5.82 -25.12
C GLU A 289 -3.67 6.06 -25.83
N GLY A 290 -3.35 5.21 -26.80
CA GLY A 290 -2.09 5.27 -27.54
C GLY A 290 -0.86 4.73 -26.79
N SER A 291 -1.02 4.23 -25.56
CA SER A 291 0.05 3.55 -24.82
C SER A 291 0.49 2.25 -25.51
N LEU A 292 1.56 1.62 -24.99
CA LEU A 292 2.01 0.32 -25.50
C LEU A 292 0.92 -0.74 -25.35
N LEU A 293 0.30 -0.82 -24.17
CA LEU A 293 -0.75 -1.80 -23.87
C LEU A 293 -2.02 -1.54 -24.69
N ASP A 294 -2.36 -0.27 -24.93
CA ASP A 294 -3.52 0.09 -25.75
C ASP A 294 -3.36 -0.40 -27.19
N LYS A 295 -2.18 -0.14 -27.77
CA LYS A 295 -1.82 -0.59 -29.11
C LYS A 295 -1.81 -2.10 -29.23
N THR A 296 -1.21 -2.79 -28.25
CA THR A 296 -1.20 -4.27 -28.20
C THR A 296 -2.63 -4.82 -28.13
N ALA A 297 -3.44 -4.36 -27.17
CA ALA A 297 -4.80 -4.83 -27.00
C ALA A 297 -5.69 -4.58 -28.24
N LYS A 298 -5.48 -3.45 -28.92
CA LYS A 298 -6.17 -3.12 -30.17
C LYS A 298 -5.72 -4.01 -31.33
N LEU A 299 -4.42 -4.25 -31.48
CA LEU A 299 -3.85 -5.03 -32.57
C LEU A 299 -4.20 -6.53 -32.43
N GLU A 300 -4.16 -7.05 -31.22
CA GLU A 300 -4.50 -8.44 -30.92
C GLU A 300 -6.01 -8.70 -30.81
N GLY A 301 -6.83 -7.65 -30.72
CA GLY A 301 -8.28 -7.76 -30.66
C GLY A 301 -8.81 -8.29 -29.33
N TRP A 302 -8.32 -7.72 -28.23
CA TRP A 302 -8.77 -8.04 -26.86
C TRP A 302 -10.25 -7.69 -26.67
N VAL A 303 -10.88 -8.31 -25.66
CA VAL A 303 -12.33 -8.23 -25.41
C VAL A 303 -12.80 -6.78 -25.23
N ALA A 304 -12.06 -5.99 -24.45
CA ALA A 304 -12.36 -4.59 -24.21
C ALA A 304 -11.12 -3.77 -23.85
N ARG A 305 -11.25 -2.45 -24.00
CA ARG A 305 -10.26 -1.46 -23.57
C ARG A 305 -11.00 -0.31 -22.87
N PHE A 306 -10.46 0.16 -21.75
CA PHE A 306 -10.96 1.32 -21.01
C PHE A 306 -9.84 2.34 -20.76
N PRO A 307 -10.15 3.65 -20.87
CA PRO A 307 -9.13 4.68 -20.75
C PRO A 307 -8.70 4.88 -19.30
N MET A 308 -7.41 5.17 -19.14
CA MET A 308 -6.84 5.79 -17.95
C MET A 308 -6.32 7.18 -18.33
N PHE A 309 -6.88 8.23 -17.73
CA PHE A 309 -6.57 9.60 -18.12
C PHE A 309 -5.22 10.07 -17.54
N ASP A 310 -4.57 11.00 -18.23
CA ASP A 310 -3.28 11.56 -17.82
C ASP A 310 -3.39 12.38 -16.52
N TRP A 311 -4.51 13.06 -16.29
CA TRP A 311 -4.85 13.82 -15.08
C TRP A 311 -5.35 12.97 -13.90
N VAL A 312 -5.45 11.64 -14.07
CA VAL A 312 -5.70 10.69 -12.98
C VAL A 312 -4.36 10.08 -12.54
N GLY A 313 -3.97 10.37 -11.28
CA GLY A 313 -2.81 9.75 -10.66
C GLY A 313 -3.06 8.29 -10.32
N GLY A 314 -2.03 7.44 -10.31
CA GLY A 314 -2.20 6.02 -10.01
C GLY A 314 -2.86 5.78 -8.64
N ARG A 315 -2.33 6.42 -7.59
CA ARG A 315 -2.86 6.32 -6.21
C ARG A 315 -4.23 6.98 -5.97
N THR A 316 -4.76 7.70 -6.96
CA THR A 316 -6.10 8.31 -6.94
C THR A 316 -7.01 7.79 -8.06
N SER A 317 -6.68 6.60 -8.60
CA SER A 317 -7.38 6.02 -9.75
C SER A 317 -8.53 5.08 -9.40
N GLU A 318 -8.80 4.83 -8.13
CA GLU A 318 -9.83 3.88 -7.69
C GLU A 318 -11.22 4.21 -8.25
N MET A 319 -11.56 5.50 -8.33
CA MET A 319 -12.84 5.97 -8.88
C MET A 319 -12.87 6.06 -10.42
N SER A 320 -11.85 5.54 -11.09
CA SER A 320 -11.80 5.42 -12.56
C SER A 320 -12.10 3.98 -13.00
N ALA A 321 -11.94 3.67 -14.30
CA ALA A 321 -12.05 2.31 -14.79
C ALA A 321 -11.18 1.31 -14.00
N VAL A 322 -10.03 1.76 -13.46
CA VAL A 322 -9.09 0.95 -12.66
C VAL A 322 -9.78 0.22 -11.51
N GLY A 323 -10.55 0.91 -10.68
CA GLY A 323 -11.26 0.30 -9.54
C GLY A 323 -12.73 -0.03 -9.83
N LEU A 324 -13.41 0.81 -10.62
CA LEU A 324 -14.83 0.61 -10.89
C LEU A 324 -15.11 -0.64 -11.73
N LEU A 325 -14.23 -1.03 -12.66
CA LEU A 325 -14.47 -2.21 -13.49
C LEU A 325 -14.44 -3.51 -12.65
N PRO A 326 -13.35 -3.82 -11.93
CA PRO A 326 -13.31 -5.02 -11.10
C PRO A 326 -14.43 -5.01 -10.05
N ALA A 327 -14.72 -3.86 -9.42
CA ALA A 327 -15.79 -3.77 -8.44
C ALA A 327 -17.18 -4.09 -9.04
N ALA A 328 -17.51 -3.55 -10.20
CA ALA A 328 -18.77 -3.82 -10.88
C ALA A 328 -18.92 -5.31 -11.25
N LEU A 329 -17.84 -5.94 -11.71
CA LEU A 329 -17.83 -7.38 -12.05
C LEU A 329 -18.03 -8.30 -10.84
N GLN A 330 -17.66 -7.83 -9.64
CA GLN A 330 -17.97 -8.49 -8.36
C GLN A 330 -19.40 -8.22 -7.85
N GLY A 331 -20.20 -7.42 -8.57
CA GLY A 331 -21.55 -7.04 -8.16
C GLY A 331 -21.58 -5.92 -7.12
N ILE A 332 -20.48 -5.20 -6.90
CA ILE A 332 -20.44 -4.04 -6.00
C ILE A 332 -21.17 -2.86 -6.66
N ASN A 333 -21.99 -2.14 -5.89
CA ASN A 333 -22.68 -0.96 -6.38
C ASN A 333 -21.72 0.24 -6.52
N ILE A 334 -21.06 0.33 -7.67
CA ILE A 334 -20.09 1.37 -7.98
C ILE A 334 -20.71 2.78 -8.06
N ARG A 335 -22.00 2.90 -8.37
CA ARG A 335 -22.68 4.20 -8.40
C ARG A 335 -22.84 4.77 -6.99
N GLU A 336 -23.10 3.92 -6.00
CA GLU A 336 -23.12 4.33 -4.60
C GLU A 336 -21.71 4.70 -4.09
N MET A 337 -20.65 4.03 -4.56
CA MET A 337 -19.26 4.46 -4.27
C MET A 337 -18.99 5.87 -4.77
N LEU A 338 -19.30 6.14 -6.04
CA LEU A 338 -19.14 7.46 -6.64
C LEU A 338 -20.00 8.51 -5.92
N ALA A 339 -21.24 8.18 -5.56
CA ALA A 339 -22.13 9.08 -4.84
C ALA A 339 -21.59 9.45 -3.45
N GLY A 340 -21.11 8.47 -2.68
CA GLY A 340 -20.51 8.73 -1.37
C GLY A 340 -19.24 9.56 -1.45
N ALA A 341 -18.41 9.30 -2.46
CA ALA A 341 -17.20 10.07 -2.72
C ALA A 341 -17.52 11.52 -3.16
N ALA A 342 -18.50 11.70 -4.05
CA ALA A 342 -18.95 13.01 -4.51
C ALA A 342 -19.54 13.86 -3.39
N LEU A 343 -20.33 13.24 -2.50
CA LEU A 343 -20.88 13.91 -1.33
C LEU A 343 -19.77 14.31 -0.34
N MET A 344 -18.77 13.45 -0.13
CA MET A 344 -17.59 13.82 0.67
C MET A 344 -16.79 14.96 0.03
N ASP A 345 -16.67 15.01 -1.30
CA ASP A 345 -16.05 16.16 -1.98
C ASP A 345 -16.85 17.44 -1.75
N GLU A 346 -18.18 17.38 -1.79
CA GLU A 346 -19.05 18.52 -1.50
C GLU A 346 -18.88 19.07 -0.10
N VAL A 347 -18.89 18.22 0.94
CA VAL A 347 -18.72 18.70 2.33
C VAL A 347 -17.35 19.33 2.54
N ASN A 348 -16.32 18.87 1.82
CA ASN A 348 -14.97 19.40 1.93
C ASN A 348 -14.73 20.70 1.14
N ARG A 349 -15.72 21.22 0.41
CA ARG A 349 -15.64 22.55 -0.23
C ARG A 349 -15.91 23.70 0.75
N THR A 350 -16.47 23.43 1.93
CA THR A 350 -16.60 24.46 2.96
C THR A 350 -15.23 24.96 3.40
N THR A 351 -15.09 26.27 3.56
CA THR A 351 -13.86 26.92 4.07
C THR A 351 -13.86 27.05 5.59
N GLU A 352 -14.93 26.59 6.25
CA GLU A 352 -15.00 26.54 7.71
C GLU A 352 -14.33 25.28 8.24
N LEU A 353 -13.19 25.46 8.92
CA LEU A 353 -12.35 24.36 9.41
C LEU A 353 -13.13 23.32 10.22
N LYS A 354 -13.97 23.74 11.18
CA LYS A 354 -14.76 22.82 12.03
C LYS A 354 -15.79 22.00 11.26
N ASN A 355 -16.24 22.49 10.11
CA ASN A 355 -17.22 21.83 9.25
C ASN A 355 -16.58 21.13 8.04
N ASN A 356 -15.25 21.10 7.94
CA ASN A 356 -14.51 20.46 6.85
C ASN A 356 -13.72 19.24 7.40
N PRO A 357 -14.20 18.00 7.19
CA PRO A 357 -13.57 16.83 7.81
C PRO A 357 -12.16 16.56 7.27
N ALA A 358 -11.88 16.83 6.00
CA ALA A 358 -10.54 16.67 5.45
C ALA A 358 -9.56 17.72 6.02
N ALA A 359 -10.02 18.95 6.24
CA ALA A 359 -9.22 20.00 6.85
C ALA A 359 -8.94 19.70 8.33
N LEU A 360 -9.90 19.14 9.07
CA LEU A 360 -9.69 18.65 10.43
C LEU A 360 -8.62 17.55 10.48
N LEU A 361 -8.67 16.57 9.57
CA LEU A 361 -7.63 15.54 9.46
C LEU A 361 -6.26 16.18 9.18
N ALA A 362 -6.17 17.08 8.21
CA ALA A 362 -4.93 17.75 7.86
C ALA A 362 -4.37 18.60 9.02
N LEU A 363 -5.24 19.29 9.78
CA LEU A 363 -4.86 20.01 11.01
C LEU A 363 -4.26 19.05 12.04
N CYS A 364 -4.91 17.91 12.27
CA CYS A 364 -4.44 16.92 13.24
C CYS A 364 -3.10 16.31 12.83
N TRP A 365 -2.92 15.99 11.55
CA TRP A 365 -1.66 15.50 11.03
C TRP A 365 -0.56 16.55 11.19
N TYR A 366 -0.84 17.81 10.84
CA TYR A 366 0.14 18.90 10.94
C TYR A 366 0.53 19.16 12.40
N TRP A 367 -0.44 19.14 13.31
CA TRP A 367 -0.19 19.27 14.73
C TRP A 367 0.69 18.13 15.24
N ALA A 368 0.25 16.88 15.05
CA ALA A 368 0.89 15.70 15.60
C ALA A 368 2.31 15.47 15.04
N SER A 369 2.53 15.78 13.76
CA SER A 369 3.81 15.58 13.08
C SER A 369 4.74 16.80 13.09
N GLY A 370 4.38 17.86 13.81
CA GLY A 370 5.14 19.12 13.77
C GLY A 370 5.00 19.90 12.46
N GLY A 371 4.25 19.38 11.48
CA GLY A 371 4.26 19.86 10.09
C GLY A 371 5.53 19.47 9.35
N VAL A 372 6.32 18.54 9.90
CA VAL A 372 7.62 18.09 9.37
C VAL A 372 7.73 16.56 9.31
N GLY A 373 6.65 15.84 9.60
CA GLY A 373 6.66 14.37 9.58
C GLY A 373 7.36 13.75 10.79
N SER A 374 7.42 14.43 11.94
CA SER A 374 8.14 13.94 13.12
C SER A 374 7.48 12.74 13.82
N LYS A 375 6.23 12.43 13.47
CA LYS A 375 5.49 11.27 13.95
C LYS A 375 4.86 10.50 12.80
N ASP A 376 4.80 9.19 12.97
CA ASP A 376 4.13 8.25 12.09
C ASP A 376 2.62 8.21 12.38
N MET A 377 1.80 7.99 11.35
CA MET A 377 0.37 7.73 11.48
C MET A 377 0.10 6.23 11.57
N VAL A 378 -0.49 5.77 12.67
CA VAL A 378 -0.90 4.36 12.82
C VAL A 378 -2.41 4.26 12.63
N VAL A 379 -2.85 3.60 11.56
CA VAL A 379 -4.27 3.42 11.21
C VAL A 379 -4.77 2.08 11.75
N LEU A 380 -5.79 2.11 12.60
CA LEU A 380 -6.32 0.95 13.32
C LEU A 380 -7.81 0.78 13.03
N PRO A 381 -8.19 0.10 11.94
CA PRO A 381 -9.57 -0.27 11.71
C PRO A 381 -10.01 -1.38 12.66
N TYR A 382 -11.16 -1.21 13.31
CA TYR A 382 -11.83 -2.24 14.09
C TYR A 382 -12.97 -2.84 13.27
N LYS A 383 -12.60 -3.34 12.09
CA LYS A 383 -13.48 -4.09 11.19
C LYS A 383 -12.62 -4.88 10.23
N ASP A 384 -12.87 -6.19 10.15
CA ASP A 384 -12.07 -7.09 9.32
C ASP A 384 -12.09 -6.72 7.84
N SER A 385 -13.25 -6.31 7.31
CA SER A 385 -13.36 -5.90 5.90
C SER A 385 -12.55 -4.64 5.56
N LEU A 386 -12.10 -3.86 6.56
CA LEU A 386 -11.25 -2.69 6.35
C LEU A 386 -9.76 -2.98 6.57
N LEU A 387 -9.36 -4.25 6.66
CA LEU A 387 -7.98 -4.70 6.85
C LEU A 387 -6.98 -4.05 5.88
N LEU A 388 -7.35 -3.92 4.60
CA LEU A 388 -6.47 -3.37 3.57
C LEU A 388 -6.49 -1.84 3.50
N PHE A 389 -7.29 -1.16 4.33
CA PHE A 389 -7.39 0.30 4.29
C PHE A 389 -6.06 0.98 4.65
N SER A 390 -5.33 0.48 5.64
CA SER A 390 -4.00 1.01 5.99
C SER A 390 -3.01 0.86 4.84
N ARG A 391 -3.04 -0.27 4.12
CA ARG A 391 -2.18 -0.52 2.94
C ARG A 391 -2.53 0.39 1.76
N TYR A 392 -3.82 0.64 1.53
CA TYR A 392 -4.26 1.64 0.56
C TYR A 392 -3.74 3.05 0.94
N LEU A 393 -3.89 3.43 2.22
CA LEU A 393 -3.41 4.73 2.72
C LEU A 393 -1.89 4.87 2.71
N GLN A 394 -1.13 3.78 2.84
CA GLN A 394 0.33 3.81 2.68
C GLN A 394 0.71 4.41 1.33
N GLN A 395 0.13 3.93 0.24
CA GLN A 395 0.43 4.51 -1.06
C GLN A 395 -0.14 5.92 -1.17
N LEU A 396 -1.42 6.12 -0.84
CA LEU A 396 -2.07 7.42 -1.00
C LEU A 396 -1.33 8.53 -0.26
N VAL A 397 -0.96 8.30 1.01
CA VAL A 397 -0.33 9.31 1.87
C VAL A 397 1.17 9.37 1.63
N MET A 398 1.89 8.25 1.68
CA MET A 398 3.37 8.28 1.67
C MET A 398 3.91 8.64 0.30
N GLU A 399 3.32 8.13 -0.80
CA GLU A 399 3.76 8.48 -2.16
C GLU A 399 3.37 9.93 -2.52
N SER A 400 2.29 10.45 -1.94
CA SER A 400 1.90 11.86 -2.13
C SER A 400 2.74 12.84 -1.32
N LEU A 401 3.00 12.54 -0.06
CA LEU A 401 3.60 13.50 0.88
C LEU A 401 5.10 13.32 1.09
N GLY A 402 5.65 12.14 0.78
CA GLY A 402 7.08 11.85 0.88
C GLY A 402 7.89 12.55 -0.20
N LYS A 403 8.38 13.77 0.07
CA LYS A 403 8.98 14.66 -0.95
C LYS A 403 10.27 15.32 -0.48
N GLU A 404 11.31 15.21 -1.30
CA GLU A 404 12.63 15.80 -1.02
C GLU A 404 12.59 17.34 -1.07
N PHE A 405 11.86 17.90 -2.04
CA PHE A 405 11.78 19.35 -2.29
C PHE A 405 10.34 19.87 -2.18
N ASP A 406 10.22 21.13 -1.76
CA ASP A 406 8.98 21.90 -1.80
C ASP A 406 8.77 22.59 -3.15
N LEU A 407 7.63 23.27 -3.31
CA LEU A 407 7.26 23.99 -4.54
C LEU A 407 8.16 25.19 -4.85
N ASP A 408 8.92 25.69 -3.85
CA ASP A 408 9.90 26.76 -4.03
C ASP A 408 11.30 26.21 -4.34
N GLY A 409 11.45 24.89 -4.48
CA GLY A 409 12.70 24.21 -4.79
C GLY A 409 13.62 24.03 -3.58
N LYS A 410 13.16 24.31 -2.36
CA LYS A 410 13.93 24.10 -1.14
C LYS A 410 13.83 22.64 -0.71
N ARG A 411 14.97 22.08 -0.29
CA ARG A 411 15.02 20.74 0.32
C ARG A 411 14.30 20.75 1.67
N VAL A 412 13.25 19.96 1.81
CA VAL A 412 12.41 19.84 3.01
C VAL A 412 12.34 18.43 3.58
N ASN A 413 12.56 17.39 2.75
CA ASN A 413 12.43 15.97 3.15
C ASN A 413 11.11 15.68 3.91
N GLN A 414 9.99 16.14 3.34
CA GLN A 414 8.65 15.92 3.88
C GLN A 414 8.22 14.46 3.84
N GLY A 415 7.23 14.14 4.66
CA GLY A 415 6.57 12.84 4.68
C GLY A 415 5.60 12.68 5.84
N LEU A 416 4.73 11.68 5.72
CA LEU A 416 3.91 11.17 6.82
C LEU A 416 3.85 9.66 6.64
N ALA A 417 4.67 8.93 7.40
CA ALA A 417 4.70 7.47 7.30
C ALA A 417 3.39 6.90 7.82
N VAL A 418 2.89 5.85 7.15
CA VAL A 418 1.64 5.19 7.51
C VAL A 418 1.92 3.72 7.79
N TYR A 419 1.44 3.24 8.92
CA TYR A 419 1.44 1.83 9.28
C TYR A 419 0.09 1.46 9.86
N GLY A 420 -0.20 0.16 9.94
CA GLY A 420 -1.45 -0.29 10.52
C GLY A 420 -1.89 -1.63 9.96
N ASN A 421 -2.70 -2.33 10.74
CA ASN A 421 -3.30 -3.59 10.35
C ASN A 421 -4.78 -3.58 10.79
N LYS A 422 -5.16 -4.23 11.90
CA LYS A 422 -6.53 -4.19 12.42
C LYS A 422 -6.62 -4.44 13.93
N GLY A 423 -7.59 -3.80 14.54
CA GLY A 423 -8.04 -4.10 15.90
C GLY A 423 -9.09 -5.22 15.91
N SER A 424 -9.15 -6.07 16.93
CA SER A 424 -8.30 -6.11 18.13
C SER A 424 -6.99 -6.90 17.95
N THR A 425 -6.75 -7.53 16.80
CA THR A 425 -5.57 -8.37 16.55
C THR A 425 -4.26 -7.70 16.96
N ASP A 426 -4.08 -6.43 16.62
CA ASP A 426 -2.83 -5.72 16.89
C ASP A 426 -2.58 -5.41 18.37
N GLN A 427 -3.61 -5.51 19.23
CA GLN A 427 -3.44 -5.46 20.69
C GLN A 427 -2.50 -6.55 21.18
N HIS A 428 -2.42 -7.67 20.45
CA HIS A 428 -1.53 -8.79 20.69
C HIS A 428 -0.25 -8.75 19.84
N ALA A 429 0.03 -7.63 19.18
CA ALA A 429 1.23 -7.43 18.38
C ALA A 429 1.96 -6.16 18.84
N TYR A 430 1.70 -5.02 18.21
CA TYR A 430 2.50 -3.81 18.36
C TYR A 430 1.83 -2.69 19.16
N ILE A 431 0.61 -2.87 19.68
CA ILE A 431 -0.01 -1.87 20.59
C ILE A 431 0.84 -1.63 21.84
N GLN A 432 1.63 -2.61 22.30
CA GLN A 432 2.62 -2.42 23.38
C GLN A 432 3.62 -1.30 23.03
N GLN A 433 4.16 -1.30 21.81
CA GLN A 433 5.04 -0.22 21.33
C GLN A 433 4.31 1.12 21.29
N LEU A 434 3.05 1.13 20.84
CA LEU A 434 2.28 2.37 20.80
C LEU A 434 2.05 2.91 22.23
N ARG A 435 1.71 2.04 23.17
CA ARG A 435 1.41 2.45 24.53
C ARG A 435 2.66 2.94 25.27
N GLU A 436 3.73 2.15 25.29
CA GLU A 436 4.86 2.33 26.22
C GLU A 436 6.19 2.64 25.53
N GLY A 437 6.27 2.42 24.21
CA GLY A 437 7.48 2.66 23.43
C GLY A 437 7.74 4.15 23.13
N VAL A 438 8.65 4.38 22.19
CA VAL A 438 9.03 5.72 21.73
C VAL A 438 7.80 6.49 21.26
N HIS A 439 7.72 7.79 21.59
CA HIS A 439 6.61 8.66 21.19
C HIS A 439 6.78 9.24 19.78
N ASN A 440 6.97 8.36 18.79
CA ASN A 440 7.14 8.74 17.39
C ASN A 440 5.90 8.48 16.53
N PHE A 441 4.70 8.43 17.13
CA PHE A 441 3.47 8.13 16.38
C PHE A 441 2.24 8.83 16.98
N PHE A 442 1.17 8.90 16.18
CA PHE A 442 -0.21 9.14 16.62
C PHE A 442 -1.15 8.11 15.99
N ALA A 443 -2.26 7.81 16.65
CA ALA A 443 -3.20 6.79 16.19
C ALA A 443 -4.39 7.40 15.43
N THR A 444 -4.90 6.69 14.42
CA THR A 444 -6.19 6.95 13.80
C THR A 444 -7.02 5.69 13.85
N PHE A 445 -8.06 5.69 14.68
CA PHE A 445 -9.01 4.59 14.79
C PHE A 445 -10.05 4.71 13.68
N ILE A 446 -10.38 3.59 13.02
CA ILE A 446 -11.56 3.49 12.15
C ILE A 446 -12.61 2.65 12.88
N GLU A 447 -13.68 3.30 13.32
CA GLU A 447 -14.79 2.69 14.05
C GLU A 447 -15.96 2.41 13.08
N VAL A 448 -16.59 1.24 13.23
CA VAL A 448 -17.80 0.89 12.49
C VAL A 448 -18.90 0.60 13.51
N LEU A 449 -19.99 1.34 13.46
CA LEU A 449 -21.05 1.24 14.48
C LEU A 449 -21.96 0.02 14.32
N ARG A 450 -22.22 -0.37 13.08
CA ARG A 450 -23.02 -1.54 12.78
C ARG A 450 -22.11 -2.76 12.66
N ASP A 451 -22.23 -3.64 13.65
CA ASP A 451 -21.49 -4.89 13.68
C ASP A 451 -21.98 -5.85 12.60
N ARG A 452 -23.30 -6.01 12.49
CA ARG A 452 -23.98 -6.96 11.60
C ARG A 452 -25.26 -6.36 10.99
N PRO A 453 -25.78 -6.94 9.90
CA PRO A 453 -27.13 -6.62 9.43
C PRO A 453 -28.16 -6.83 10.56
N ALA A 454 -29.19 -5.97 10.59
CA ALA A 454 -30.22 -6.05 11.62
C ALA A 454 -30.83 -7.46 11.75
N GLY A 455 -31.06 -7.91 12.97
CA GLY A 455 -31.64 -9.23 13.26
C GLY A 455 -30.65 -10.41 13.20
N HIS A 456 -29.36 -10.14 13.02
CA HIS A 456 -28.30 -11.17 12.99
C HIS A 456 -27.37 -11.11 14.22
N ASP A 457 -27.78 -10.36 15.23
CA ASP A 457 -27.06 -10.25 16.49
C ASP A 457 -27.14 -11.57 17.26
N TRP A 458 -26.01 -11.97 17.83
CA TRP A 458 -25.89 -13.17 18.64
C TRP A 458 -25.24 -12.80 19.96
N GLU A 459 -25.95 -13.05 21.05
CA GLU A 459 -25.42 -12.88 22.40
C GLU A 459 -24.44 -14.02 22.70
N LEU A 460 -23.22 -13.65 23.08
CA LEU A 460 -22.24 -14.59 23.60
C LEU A 460 -22.55 -14.92 25.07
N GLU A 461 -23.01 -13.91 25.80
CA GLU A 461 -23.41 -13.94 27.21
C GLU A 461 -24.59 -12.97 27.39
N PRO A 462 -25.40 -13.08 28.46
CA PRO A 462 -26.60 -12.25 28.64
C PRO A 462 -26.33 -10.76 28.46
N GLY A 463 -26.90 -10.17 27.40
CA GLY A 463 -26.76 -8.75 27.06
C GLY A 463 -25.42 -8.33 26.45
N VAL A 464 -24.58 -9.26 26.00
CA VAL A 464 -23.27 -8.97 25.37
C VAL A 464 -23.10 -9.74 24.07
N THR A 465 -22.83 -9.02 23.00
CA THR A 465 -22.52 -9.56 21.67
C THR A 465 -21.02 -9.54 21.37
N CYS A 466 -20.60 -10.20 20.29
CA CYS A 466 -19.23 -10.08 19.78
C CYS A 466 -18.90 -8.63 19.36
N GLY A 467 -19.91 -7.88 18.87
CA GLY A 467 -19.79 -6.47 18.54
C GLY A 467 -19.46 -5.60 19.76
N ASP A 468 -20.13 -5.86 20.89
CA ASP A 468 -19.86 -5.16 22.15
C ASP A 468 -18.43 -5.38 22.65
N TYR A 469 -17.89 -6.60 22.51
CA TYR A 469 -16.47 -6.85 22.79
C TYR A 469 -15.56 -6.06 21.86
N LEU A 470 -15.83 -6.03 20.54
CA LEU A 470 -15.02 -5.30 19.59
C LEU A 470 -15.03 -3.79 19.88
N PHE A 471 -16.19 -3.22 20.18
CA PHE A 471 -16.37 -1.85 20.63
C PHE A 471 -15.59 -1.58 21.92
N GLY A 472 -15.74 -2.45 22.94
CA GLY A 472 -15.01 -2.35 24.20
C GLY A 472 -13.49 -2.39 24.01
N MET A 473 -13.00 -3.24 23.11
CA MET A 473 -11.59 -3.36 22.75
C MET A 473 -11.06 -2.10 22.04
N LEU A 474 -11.84 -1.48 21.14
CA LEU A 474 -11.50 -0.19 20.54
C LEU A 474 -11.39 0.89 21.60
N GLN A 475 -12.45 1.07 22.39
CA GLN A 475 -12.52 2.16 23.37
C GLN A 475 -11.48 1.97 24.49
N GLY A 476 -11.23 0.73 24.91
CA GLY A 476 -10.18 0.37 25.86
C GLY A 476 -8.78 0.72 25.34
N THR A 477 -8.48 0.38 24.08
CA THR A 477 -7.20 0.76 23.45
C THR A 477 -7.05 2.27 23.35
N ARG A 478 -8.10 2.95 22.85
CA ARG A 478 -8.12 4.42 22.73
C ARG A 478 -7.92 5.10 24.08
N ALA A 479 -8.54 4.58 25.15
CA ALA A 479 -8.37 5.08 26.51
C ALA A 479 -6.96 4.80 27.06
N ALA A 480 -6.41 3.61 26.84
CA ALA A 480 -5.07 3.25 27.30
C ALA A 480 -3.97 4.10 26.63
N LEU A 481 -4.10 4.37 25.33
CA LEU A 481 -3.23 5.29 24.60
C LEU A 481 -3.35 6.72 25.14
N TYR A 482 -4.58 7.21 25.29
CA TYR A 482 -4.84 8.55 25.81
C TYR A 482 -4.31 8.73 27.25
N ALA A 483 -4.41 7.72 28.11
CA ALA A 483 -3.86 7.75 29.47
C ALA A 483 -2.33 7.93 29.48
N ASN A 484 -1.63 7.42 28.46
CA ASN A 484 -0.19 7.56 28.25
C ASN A 484 0.19 8.75 27.35
N ASP A 485 -0.66 9.78 27.30
CA ASP A 485 -0.43 11.00 26.51
C ASP A 485 -0.22 10.75 25.01
N ARG A 486 -0.80 9.67 24.47
CA ARG A 486 -0.76 9.36 23.04
C ARG A 486 -1.97 9.98 22.35
N GLU A 487 -1.68 10.77 21.32
CA GLU A 487 -2.68 11.47 20.53
C GLU A 487 -3.44 10.49 19.62
N SER A 488 -4.75 10.71 19.46
CA SER A 488 -5.56 9.89 18.55
C SER A 488 -6.70 10.64 17.89
N ILE A 489 -6.99 10.23 16.66
CA ILE A 489 -8.16 10.61 15.87
C ILE A 489 -9.09 9.40 15.82
N THR A 490 -10.41 9.60 15.83
CA THR A 490 -11.38 8.53 15.54
C THR A 490 -12.25 8.93 14.35
N VAL A 491 -12.15 8.15 13.27
CA VAL A 491 -13.04 8.24 12.11
C VAL A 491 -14.09 7.16 12.27
N THR A 492 -15.34 7.54 12.45
CA THR A 492 -16.45 6.60 12.63
C THR A 492 -17.28 6.56 11.36
N VAL A 493 -17.63 5.36 10.90
CA VAL A 493 -18.66 5.13 9.88
C VAL A 493 -19.79 4.30 10.46
N GLN A 494 -21.01 4.56 10.00
CA GLN A 494 -22.17 3.83 10.49
C GLN A 494 -22.13 2.35 10.09
N GLU A 495 -21.72 2.06 8.86
CA GLU A 495 -21.64 0.71 8.28
C GLU A 495 -20.60 0.74 7.13
N VAL A 496 -19.98 -0.40 6.83
CA VAL A 496 -19.13 -0.54 5.64
C VAL A 496 -20.03 -0.85 4.44
N THR A 497 -20.22 0.16 3.58
CA THR A 497 -21.07 0.12 2.40
C THR A 497 -20.32 0.76 1.23
N PRO A 498 -20.74 0.52 -0.03
CA PRO A 498 -20.13 1.18 -1.17
C PRO A 498 -20.06 2.71 -0.99
N ARG A 499 -21.14 3.33 -0.49
CA ARG A 499 -21.21 4.76 -0.19
C ARG A 499 -20.19 5.19 0.88
N SER A 500 -20.10 4.51 2.01
CA SER A 500 -19.17 4.91 3.08
C SER A 500 -17.70 4.66 2.72
N VAL A 501 -17.39 3.60 1.98
CA VAL A 501 -16.03 3.36 1.46
C VAL A 501 -15.64 4.43 0.43
N GLY A 502 -16.55 4.80 -0.47
CA GLY A 502 -16.32 5.91 -1.40
C GLY A 502 -16.04 7.23 -0.67
N ALA A 503 -16.79 7.51 0.39
CA ALA A 503 -16.59 8.67 1.25
C ALA A 503 -15.25 8.63 2.02
N LEU A 504 -14.84 7.47 2.55
CA LEU A 504 -13.55 7.31 3.22
C LEU A 504 -12.37 7.57 2.26
N ILE A 505 -12.42 7.02 1.05
CA ILE A 505 -11.40 7.28 0.03
C ILE A 505 -11.31 8.78 -0.27
N ALA A 506 -12.45 9.42 -0.56
CA ALA A 506 -12.50 10.85 -0.85
C ALA A 506 -12.01 11.74 0.30
N LEU A 507 -12.33 11.37 1.54
CA LEU A 507 -11.89 12.08 2.74
C LEU A 507 -10.37 12.15 2.83
N TYR A 508 -9.70 11.00 2.67
CA TYR A 508 -8.24 10.93 2.79
C TYR A 508 -7.52 11.53 1.57
N GLU A 509 -8.06 11.37 0.36
CA GLU A 509 -7.50 12.05 -0.83
C GLU A 509 -7.53 13.57 -0.66
N ARG A 510 -8.65 14.11 -0.16
CA ARG A 510 -8.75 15.55 0.12
C ARG A 510 -7.83 15.99 1.24
N ALA A 511 -7.73 15.22 2.31
CA ALA A 511 -6.85 15.52 3.45
C ALA A 511 -5.38 15.57 3.01
N VAL A 512 -4.95 14.67 2.12
CA VAL A 512 -3.62 14.71 1.50
C VAL A 512 -3.41 15.99 0.70
N GLY A 513 -4.38 16.38 -0.14
CA GLY A 513 -4.29 17.63 -0.92
C GLY A 513 -4.18 18.88 -0.04
N ILE A 514 -4.99 18.97 1.02
CA ILE A 514 -4.94 20.07 1.98
C ILE A 514 -3.59 20.06 2.72
N TYR A 515 -3.17 18.92 3.28
CA TYR A 515 -1.92 18.81 4.01
C TYR A 515 -0.71 19.18 3.16
N ALA A 516 -0.65 18.71 1.91
CA ALA A 516 0.42 19.06 0.97
C ALA A 516 0.51 20.57 0.74
N SER A 517 -0.64 21.26 0.66
CA SER A 517 -0.67 22.72 0.58
C SER A 517 -0.18 23.39 1.87
N LEU A 518 -0.46 22.82 3.06
CA LEU A 518 0.01 23.36 4.34
C LEU A 518 1.54 23.26 4.47
N VAL A 519 2.15 22.22 3.90
CA VAL A 519 3.61 21.99 3.92
C VAL A 519 4.32 22.38 2.62
N ASN A 520 3.61 23.01 1.68
CA ASN A 520 4.13 23.58 0.43
C ASN A 520 4.77 22.57 -0.56
N ILE A 521 4.24 21.34 -0.68
CA ILE A 521 4.80 20.32 -1.59
C ILE A 521 3.84 19.96 -2.73
N ASN A 522 4.39 19.46 -3.85
CA ASN A 522 3.57 18.86 -4.91
C ASN A 522 3.15 17.43 -4.51
N ALA A 523 1.85 17.22 -4.23
CA ALA A 523 1.31 15.92 -3.84
C ALA A 523 1.21 14.90 -5.00
N TYR A 524 1.36 15.34 -6.25
CA TYR A 524 0.82 14.63 -7.42
C TYR A 524 1.86 14.08 -8.39
N HIS A 525 3.15 14.35 -8.17
CA HIS A 525 4.26 13.65 -8.83
C HIS A 525 4.83 12.50 -7.98
N GLN A 526 5.81 11.76 -8.52
CA GLN A 526 6.50 10.66 -7.84
C GLN A 526 7.98 10.49 -8.30
N PRO A 527 8.85 11.51 -8.18
CA PRO A 527 10.22 11.43 -8.70
C PRO A 527 11.07 10.31 -8.05
N GLY A 528 10.80 9.96 -6.79
CA GLY A 528 11.60 8.99 -6.04
C GLY A 528 11.58 7.56 -6.61
N VAL A 529 10.49 7.14 -7.26
CA VAL A 529 10.40 5.77 -7.81
C VAL A 529 11.20 5.59 -9.11
N GLU A 530 11.48 6.68 -9.82
CA GLU A 530 12.22 6.61 -11.10
C GLU A 530 13.70 6.26 -10.88
N ALA A 531 14.29 6.66 -9.76
CA ALA A 531 15.66 6.28 -9.40
C ALA A 531 15.79 4.75 -9.23
N GLY A 532 14.84 4.13 -8.53
CA GLY A 532 14.81 2.68 -8.34
C GLY A 532 14.64 1.91 -9.66
N LYS A 533 13.73 2.37 -10.53
CA LYS A 533 13.53 1.78 -11.86
C LYS A 533 14.79 1.85 -12.72
N LYS A 534 15.48 2.99 -12.72
CA LYS A 534 16.73 3.16 -13.46
C LYS A 534 17.81 2.20 -12.94
N ALA A 535 18.03 2.16 -11.63
CA ALA A 535 19.03 1.28 -11.02
C ALA A 535 18.75 -0.20 -11.31
N ALA A 536 17.49 -0.64 -11.25
CA ALA A 536 17.12 -2.00 -11.65
C ALA A 536 17.40 -2.28 -13.14
N GLY A 537 17.14 -1.30 -14.01
CA GLY A 537 17.49 -1.38 -15.43
C GLY A 537 18.98 -1.56 -15.67
N ASP A 538 19.82 -0.84 -14.92
CA ASP A 538 21.28 -0.93 -15.01
C ASP A 538 21.78 -2.33 -14.58
N VAL A 539 21.23 -2.89 -13.50
CA VAL A 539 21.51 -4.27 -13.06
C VAL A 539 21.13 -5.30 -14.12
N LEU A 540 19.94 -5.17 -14.73
CA LEU A 540 19.50 -6.07 -15.80
C LEU A 540 20.39 -5.97 -17.05
N ALA A 541 20.85 -4.77 -17.38
CA ALA A 541 21.79 -4.56 -18.48
C ALA A 541 23.15 -5.21 -18.19
N LEU A 542 23.66 -5.08 -16.96
CA LEU A 542 24.89 -5.76 -16.52
C LEU A 542 24.73 -7.28 -16.55
N GLN A 543 23.60 -7.81 -16.07
CA GLN A 543 23.31 -9.25 -16.10
C GLN A 543 23.32 -9.81 -17.52
N LYS A 544 22.79 -9.06 -18.51
CA LYS A 544 22.88 -9.45 -19.93
C LYS A 544 24.32 -9.49 -20.43
N ARG A 545 25.17 -8.54 -20.03
CA ARG A 545 26.60 -8.53 -20.38
C ARG A 545 27.33 -9.72 -19.76
N VAL A 546 27.11 -9.98 -18.47
CA VAL A 546 27.66 -11.16 -17.76
C VAL A 546 27.28 -12.44 -18.49
N LEU A 547 26.00 -12.62 -18.83
CA LEU A 547 25.56 -13.81 -19.58
C LEU A 547 26.22 -13.91 -20.96
N ALA A 548 26.42 -12.79 -21.67
CA ALA A 548 27.10 -12.78 -22.96
C ALA A 548 28.57 -13.20 -22.83
N VAL A 549 29.28 -12.70 -21.81
CA VAL A 549 30.67 -13.07 -21.51
C VAL A 549 30.79 -14.55 -21.18
N LEU A 550 29.89 -15.09 -20.34
CA LEU A 550 29.88 -16.52 -19.99
C LEU A 550 29.57 -17.39 -21.21
N LYS A 551 28.66 -16.95 -22.10
CA LYS A 551 28.38 -17.63 -23.37
C LYS A 551 29.61 -17.66 -24.28
N GLU A 552 30.32 -16.55 -24.44
CA GLU A 552 31.53 -16.51 -25.25
C GLU A 552 32.63 -17.43 -24.68
N ALA A 553 32.84 -17.41 -23.36
CA ALA A 553 33.79 -18.30 -22.69
C ALA A 553 33.43 -19.79 -22.86
N SER A 554 32.14 -20.12 -22.90
CA SER A 554 31.65 -21.49 -23.12
C SER A 554 31.93 -22.03 -24.53
N CYS A 555 32.21 -21.18 -25.51
CA CYS A 555 32.54 -21.60 -26.88
C CYS A 555 34.00 -22.09 -27.05
N LYS A 556 34.85 -21.94 -26.03
CA LYS A 556 36.26 -22.38 -26.07
C LYS A 556 36.38 -23.86 -25.68
N GLN A 557 37.40 -24.54 -26.20
CA GLN A 557 37.74 -25.93 -25.84
C GLN A 557 39.16 -26.02 -25.25
N PRO A 558 39.33 -26.44 -23.97
CA PRO A 558 38.26 -26.71 -22.99
C PRO A 558 37.49 -25.44 -22.59
N ILE A 559 36.29 -25.60 -22.01
CA ILE A 559 35.45 -24.49 -21.54
C ILE A 559 36.26 -23.58 -20.63
N GLU A 560 36.27 -22.29 -20.94
CA GLU A 560 37.00 -21.30 -20.16
C GLU A 560 36.21 -20.94 -18.90
N GLN A 561 36.81 -21.17 -17.74
CA GLN A 561 36.28 -20.74 -16.45
C GLN A 561 36.89 -19.39 -16.08
N LEU A 562 36.04 -18.41 -15.79
CA LEU A 562 36.45 -17.03 -15.53
C LEU A 562 36.39 -16.73 -14.04
N THR A 563 37.40 -16.06 -13.51
CA THR A 563 37.31 -15.39 -12.22
C THR A 563 36.31 -14.22 -12.30
N LEU A 564 35.78 -13.77 -11.16
CA LEU A 564 34.90 -12.59 -11.14
C LEU A 564 35.57 -11.32 -11.70
N ASN A 565 36.89 -11.17 -11.50
CA ASN A 565 37.66 -10.06 -12.09
C ASN A 565 37.67 -10.14 -13.62
N GLU A 566 37.91 -11.33 -14.20
CA GLU A 566 37.91 -11.50 -15.65
C GLU A 566 36.50 -11.27 -16.24
N VAL A 567 35.44 -11.68 -15.54
CA VAL A 567 34.06 -11.34 -15.94
C VAL A 567 33.85 -9.83 -15.90
N ALA A 568 34.32 -9.14 -14.86
CA ALA A 568 34.17 -7.70 -14.70
C ALA A 568 34.93 -6.91 -15.77
N GLU A 569 36.17 -7.31 -16.08
CA GLU A 569 36.97 -6.72 -17.15
C GLU A 569 36.31 -6.88 -18.52
N ARG A 570 35.82 -8.10 -18.84
CA ARG A 570 35.12 -8.38 -20.12
C ARG A 570 33.75 -7.74 -20.22
N CYS A 571 33.08 -7.48 -19.09
CA CYS A 571 31.85 -6.68 -19.05
C CYS A 571 32.11 -5.17 -19.13
N HIS A 572 33.38 -4.74 -19.12
CA HIS A 572 33.83 -3.35 -19.00
C HIS A 572 33.27 -2.64 -17.77
N ALA A 573 33.18 -3.36 -16.64
CA ALA A 573 32.59 -2.86 -15.39
C ALA A 573 33.37 -3.34 -14.13
N PRO A 574 34.69 -3.04 -14.01
CA PRO A 574 35.50 -3.46 -12.86
C PRO A 574 34.98 -2.88 -11.53
N ASP A 575 34.43 -1.67 -11.55
CA ASP A 575 33.87 -1.00 -10.36
C ASP A 575 32.53 -1.62 -9.90
N GLU A 576 31.92 -2.50 -10.71
CA GLU A 576 30.66 -3.19 -10.39
C GLU A 576 30.87 -4.65 -9.95
N ILE A 577 32.08 -5.03 -9.54
CA ILE A 577 32.43 -6.42 -9.19
C ILE A 577 31.50 -7.04 -8.12
N GLU A 578 31.05 -6.25 -7.14
CA GLU A 578 30.09 -6.72 -6.14
C GLU A 578 28.74 -7.08 -6.77
N MET A 579 28.27 -6.26 -7.73
CA MET A 579 27.01 -6.53 -8.44
C MET A 579 27.17 -7.73 -9.39
N ILE A 580 28.32 -7.86 -10.04
CA ILE A 580 28.63 -9.03 -10.89
C ILE A 580 28.61 -10.30 -10.05
N TYR A 581 29.22 -10.28 -8.86
CA TYR A 581 29.14 -11.40 -7.92
C TYR A 581 27.68 -11.75 -7.61
N LYS A 582 26.85 -10.77 -7.20
CA LYS A 582 25.43 -10.96 -6.91
C LYS A 582 24.65 -11.53 -8.10
N ILE A 583 24.91 -11.01 -9.31
CA ILE A 583 24.31 -11.49 -10.56
C ILE A 583 24.69 -12.95 -10.82
N VAL A 584 25.97 -13.29 -10.71
CA VAL A 584 26.46 -14.65 -10.94
C VAL A 584 25.86 -15.61 -9.92
N THR A 585 25.85 -15.25 -8.63
CA THR A 585 25.21 -16.07 -7.58
C THR A 585 23.73 -16.27 -7.87
N HIS A 586 23.00 -15.22 -8.23
CA HIS A 586 21.60 -15.32 -8.63
C HIS A 586 21.42 -16.24 -9.85
N MET A 587 22.22 -16.05 -10.90
CA MET A 587 22.15 -16.87 -12.11
C MET A 587 22.52 -18.33 -11.83
N ALA A 588 23.51 -18.60 -10.97
CA ALA A 588 23.93 -19.95 -10.62
C ALA A 588 22.87 -20.70 -9.83
N ALA A 589 22.21 -20.03 -8.88
CA ALA A 589 21.06 -20.58 -8.17
C ALA A 589 19.85 -20.88 -9.07
N ASN A 590 19.83 -20.31 -10.28
CA ASN A 590 18.80 -20.50 -11.30
C ASN A 590 19.33 -21.21 -12.55
N GLU A 591 20.44 -21.95 -12.45
CA GLU A 591 21.02 -22.79 -13.53
C GLU A 591 21.38 -22.04 -14.83
N ARG A 592 21.52 -20.71 -14.76
CA ARG A 592 21.93 -19.83 -15.87
C ARG A 592 23.43 -19.51 -15.85
N ALA A 593 24.11 -19.86 -14.77
CA ALA A 593 25.56 -19.84 -14.60
C ALA A 593 25.94 -21.09 -13.77
N SER A 594 27.24 -21.40 -13.70
CA SER A 594 27.76 -22.41 -12.77
C SER A 594 29.00 -21.87 -12.06
N ILE A 595 29.08 -22.12 -10.75
CA ILE A 595 30.26 -21.85 -9.94
C ILE A 595 31.11 -23.12 -9.99
N ALA A 596 32.12 -23.13 -10.85
CA ALA A 596 32.92 -24.30 -11.16
C ALA A 596 33.96 -24.60 -10.07
N GLU A 597 34.58 -23.56 -9.50
CA GLU A 597 35.62 -23.67 -8.48
C GLU A 597 35.53 -22.51 -7.49
N GLY A 598 36.16 -22.67 -6.32
CA GLY A 598 36.30 -21.65 -5.29
C GLY A 598 35.40 -21.87 -4.08
N ASP A 599 35.57 -21.00 -3.08
CA ASP A 599 34.83 -21.02 -1.82
C ASP A 599 33.81 -19.87 -1.79
N SER A 600 32.54 -20.20 -1.53
CA SER A 600 31.46 -19.21 -1.35
C SER A 600 31.71 -18.23 -0.20
N ALA A 601 32.49 -18.62 0.82
CA ALA A 601 32.92 -17.73 1.89
C ALA A 601 34.04 -16.76 1.46
N SER A 602 34.65 -17.01 0.30
CA SER A 602 35.71 -16.20 -0.31
C SER A 602 35.36 -15.86 -1.77
N PRO A 603 34.42 -14.93 -2.04
CA PRO A 603 33.92 -14.64 -3.39
C PRO A 603 34.99 -14.38 -4.45
N GLY A 604 36.13 -13.79 -4.07
CA GLY A 604 37.25 -13.53 -4.98
C GLY A 604 37.96 -14.79 -5.51
N SER A 605 37.73 -15.95 -4.90
CA SER A 605 38.27 -17.25 -5.35
C SER A 605 37.39 -17.95 -6.38
N LEU A 606 36.18 -17.44 -6.63
CA LEU A 606 35.20 -18.10 -7.47
C LEU A 606 35.62 -18.08 -8.94
N ARG A 607 35.51 -19.24 -9.59
CA ARG A 607 35.60 -19.37 -11.04
C ARG A 607 34.25 -19.83 -11.58
N VAL A 608 33.78 -19.14 -12.59
CA VAL A 608 32.40 -19.22 -13.08
C VAL A 608 32.37 -19.52 -14.56
N CYS A 609 31.39 -20.29 -14.99
CA CYS A 609 31.12 -20.61 -16.39
C CYS A 609 29.62 -20.53 -16.67
N LEU A 610 29.24 -20.73 -17.94
CA LEU A 610 27.83 -20.81 -18.31
C LEU A 610 27.18 -22.04 -17.65
N GLY A 611 25.95 -21.89 -17.17
CA GLY A 611 25.18 -23.01 -16.63
C GLY A 611 24.70 -23.94 -17.75
N GLU A 612 24.58 -25.22 -17.47
CA GLU A 612 23.89 -26.16 -18.34
C GLU A 612 22.39 -25.94 -18.19
N CYS A 613 21.76 -25.21 -19.13
CA CYS A 613 20.29 -25.14 -19.16
C CYS A 613 19.74 -26.52 -19.54
N ASN A 614 19.48 -27.38 -18.55
CA ASN A 614 18.79 -28.65 -18.73
C ASN A 614 17.28 -28.40 -18.77
N VAL A 615 16.81 -27.83 -19.88
CA VAL A 615 15.37 -27.52 -20.08
C VAL A 615 14.52 -28.80 -20.11
N ASP A 616 15.14 -29.97 -20.30
CA ASP A 616 14.48 -31.27 -20.44
C ASP A 616 14.08 -31.91 -19.09
N ASN A 617 14.63 -31.48 -17.95
CA ASN A 617 14.36 -32.11 -16.64
C ASN A 617 13.30 -31.40 -15.77
N LEU A 618 12.78 -30.25 -16.20
CA LEU A 618 11.74 -29.51 -15.47
C LEU A 618 10.30 -29.89 -15.86
N TYR A 619 10.13 -30.83 -16.79
CA TYR A 619 8.83 -31.29 -17.31
C TYR A 619 8.63 -32.82 -17.20
N GLY A 620 9.27 -33.45 -16.22
CA GLY A 620 9.11 -34.87 -15.89
C GLY A 620 7.94 -35.16 -14.96
#